data_AF-A0A1C6Q3I5-F1
#
_entry.id   AF-A0A1C6Q3I5-F1
#
_cell.length_a   1.000
_cell.length_b   1.000
_cell.length_c   1.000
_cell.angle_alpha   90.00
_cell.angle_beta   90.00
_cell.angle_gamma   90.00
#
_symmetry.space_group_name_H-M   'P 1'
#
loop_
_entity.id
_entity.type
_entity.pdbx_description
1 polymer ?
#
loop_
_entity_poly.entity_id
_entity_poly.type
_entity_poly.pdbx_seq_one_letter_code
_entity_poly.pdbx_strand_id
1 'polypeptide(L)'
;MSLNSPVSPDSPMPLDSPAAATGTVHVVHVDEEAPASWAAAVYLCGPTPADPAEPSWRPEAVAALRATWQGAGTLAVFLPEPAPGGSYPAYADQIEWEEDAMRRSDVILFWIPRNMERLPGLVSNIKWGAWCASGRAVLGTPPEAERMAYLLHFAEALGVPVERLIAGAAGAALRAVGPGSPRTGGERSVPLPVWRSEPFRGWYAERMGAGDRLLDARVEWYAREGDGAAWLLTVTVAPGDGSATAVHRLLSAQGQGLLM
;
A
#
# COMPACT_ATOMS: atom_id res chain seq x y z
N MET A 1 -54.28 17.29 -50.77
CA MET A 1 -53.88 15.95 -50.32
C MET A 1 -52.37 15.85 -50.50
N SER A 2 -51.61 16.10 -49.43
CA SER A 2 -50.17 15.77 -49.37
C SER A 2 -49.92 15.29 -47.95
N LEU A 3 -49.50 14.03 -47.85
CA LEU A 3 -49.27 13.29 -46.61
C LEU A 3 -47.91 13.68 -46.04
N ASN A 4 -47.88 14.00 -44.74
CA ASN A 4 -46.65 14.07 -43.94
C ASN A 4 -46.08 12.66 -43.75
N SER A 5 -44.78 12.50 -43.98
CA SER A 5 -43.99 11.37 -43.47
C SER A 5 -43.49 11.68 -42.06
N PRO A 6 -43.52 10.74 -41.10
CA PRO A 6 -42.93 10.94 -39.78
C PRO A 6 -41.42 10.68 -39.79
N VAL A 7 -40.68 11.48 -39.03
CA VAL A 7 -39.24 11.33 -38.74
C VAL A 7 -39.07 10.25 -37.67
N SER A 8 -38.22 9.25 -37.95
CA SER A 8 -37.83 8.19 -36.99
C SER A 8 -36.90 8.75 -35.90
N PRO A 9 -37.11 8.43 -34.61
CA PRO A 9 -36.15 8.73 -33.55
C PRO A 9 -35.30 7.48 -33.30
N ASP A 10 -34.19 7.36 -33.99
CA ASP A 10 -33.13 6.43 -33.57
C ASP A 10 -31.78 6.97 -34.05
N SER A 11 -31.18 7.80 -33.21
CA SER A 11 -29.75 8.07 -33.26
C SER A 11 -29.20 7.72 -31.89
N PRO A 12 -28.38 6.67 -31.77
CA PRO A 12 -27.78 6.32 -30.49
C PRO A 12 -26.86 7.46 -30.06
N MET A 13 -27.06 7.96 -28.85
CA MET A 13 -26.10 8.86 -28.21
C MET A 13 -24.73 8.16 -28.13
N PRO A 14 -23.62 8.86 -28.36
CA PRO A 14 -22.31 8.27 -28.19
C PRO A 14 -22.16 7.84 -26.73
N LEU A 15 -21.93 6.54 -26.53
CA LEU A 15 -21.44 6.01 -25.27
C LEU A 15 -20.11 6.73 -25.00
N ASP A 16 -20.03 7.45 -23.88
CA ASP A 16 -18.76 7.95 -23.35
C ASP A 16 -17.79 6.78 -23.29
N SER A 17 -16.77 6.82 -24.16
CA SER A 17 -15.61 5.95 -24.04
C SER A 17 -15.02 6.17 -22.65
N PRO A 18 -14.87 5.13 -21.81
CA PRO A 18 -14.18 5.30 -20.55
C PRO A 18 -12.77 5.83 -20.86
N ALA A 19 -12.41 6.98 -20.30
CA ALA A 19 -11.07 7.52 -20.40
C ALA A 19 -10.09 6.39 -20.09
N ALA A 20 -9.23 6.04 -21.06
CA ALA A 20 -8.30 4.93 -20.91
C ALA A 20 -7.51 5.11 -19.61
N ALA A 21 -7.55 4.12 -18.73
CA ALA A 21 -6.80 4.15 -17.47
C ALA A 21 -5.32 4.40 -17.80
N THR A 22 -4.80 5.57 -17.40
CA THR A 22 -3.41 5.98 -17.61
C THR A 22 -2.50 5.54 -16.46
N GLY A 23 -2.97 4.63 -15.62
CA GLY A 23 -2.24 4.12 -14.47
C GLY A 23 -0.95 3.42 -14.90
N THR A 24 0.16 3.76 -14.25
CA THR A 24 1.46 3.12 -14.47
C THR A 24 1.88 2.37 -13.21
N VAL A 25 2.70 1.33 -13.37
CA VAL A 25 3.32 0.64 -12.24
C VAL A 25 4.82 0.89 -12.28
N HIS A 26 5.34 1.52 -11.24
CA HIS A 26 6.76 1.80 -11.08
C HIS A 26 7.34 0.90 -10.00
N VAL A 27 8.32 0.07 -10.36
CA VAL A 27 9.00 -0.82 -9.43
C VAL A 27 10.17 -0.06 -8.82
N VAL A 28 10.31 -0.13 -7.50
CA VAL A 28 11.42 0.46 -6.74
C VAL A 28 12.15 -0.68 -6.06
N HIS A 29 13.38 -0.94 -6.50
CA HIS A 29 14.27 -1.91 -5.88
C HIS A 29 14.99 -1.31 -4.67
N VAL A 30 15.62 -2.17 -3.86
CA VAL A 30 16.53 -1.70 -2.82
C VAL A 30 17.63 -0.81 -3.43
N ASP A 31 18.00 0.24 -2.70
CA ASP A 31 18.92 1.32 -3.09
C ASP A 31 18.45 2.24 -4.24
N GLU A 32 17.24 2.04 -4.79
CA GLU A 32 16.66 2.98 -5.74
C GLU A 32 15.84 4.07 -5.04
N GLU A 33 15.91 5.29 -5.57
CA GLU A 33 15.08 6.40 -5.10
C GLU A 33 13.63 6.20 -5.57
N ALA A 34 12.70 6.25 -4.62
CA ALA A 34 11.28 6.15 -4.92
C ALA A 34 10.77 7.40 -5.67
N PRO A 35 9.76 7.29 -6.57
CA PRO A 35 9.20 8.42 -7.28
C PRO A 35 8.79 9.58 -6.36
N ALA A 36 9.00 10.82 -6.83
CA ALA A 36 8.59 12.02 -6.10
C ALA A 36 7.06 12.14 -5.90
N SER A 37 6.27 11.36 -6.63
CA SER A 37 4.81 11.25 -6.45
C SER A 37 4.29 9.87 -6.82
N TRP A 38 3.23 9.42 -6.14
CA TRP A 38 2.48 8.22 -6.51
C TRP A 38 1.03 8.32 -6.02
N ALA A 39 0.15 7.50 -6.60
CA ALA A 39 -1.24 7.38 -6.16
C ALA A 39 -1.40 6.28 -5.11
N ALA A 40 -0.65 5.19 -5.25
CA ALA A 40 -0.67 4.08 -4.30
C ALA A 40 0.74 3.46 -4.20
N ALA A 41 1.00 2.78 -3.08
CA ALA A 41 2.24 2.06 -2.82
C ALA A 41 1.97 0.67 -2.24
N VAL A 42 2.62 -0.34 -2.79
CA VAL A 42 2.57 -1.73 -2.31
C VAL A 42 3.99 -2.21 -2.03
N TYR A 43 4.24 -2.77 -0.84
CA TYR A 43 5.48 -3.48 -0.55
C TYR A 43 5.28 -4.98 -0.72
N LEU A 44 6.20 -5.64 -1.44
CA LEU A 44 6.19 -7.09 -1.65
C LEU A 44 7.02 -7.81 -0.58
N CYS A 45 6.36 -8.17 0.52
CA CYS A 45 6.96 -8.86 1.64
C CYS A 45 6.90 -10.38 1.46
N GLY A 46 7.99 -11.06 1.80
CA GLY A 46 8.07 -12.51 1.73
C GLY A 46 9.51 -12.99 1.69
N PRO A 47 9.73 -14.30 1.75
CA PRO A 47 11.07 -14.85 1.66
C PRO A 47 11.69 -14.55 0.28
N THR A 48 12.99 -14.36 0.28
CA THR A 48 13.83 -14.28 -0.93
C THR A 48 14.64 -15.57 -1.02
N PRO A 49 14.69 -16.26 -2.16
CA PRO A 49 15.54 -17.43 -2.34
C PRO A 49 17.02 -17.09 -2.07
N ALA A 50 17.71 -17.96 -1.34
CA ALA A 50 19.14 -17.80 -1.10
C ALA A 50 19.98 -18.28 -2.29
N ASP A 51 19.45 -19.24 -3.07
CA ASP A 51 20.04 -19.71 -4.32
C ASP A 51 19.61 -18.78 -5.47
N PRO A 52 20.54 -18.09 -6.16
CA PRO A 52 20.23 -17.27 -7.33
C PRO A 52 19.60 -18.03 -8.51
N ALA A 53 19.75 -19.36 -8.56
CA ALA A 53 19.11 -20.20 -9.57
C ALA A 53 17.63 -20.49 -9.27
N GLU A 54 17.19 -20.29 -8.02
CA GLU A 54 15.78 -20.41 -7.64
C GLU A 54 15.04 -19.11 -7.98
N PRO A 55 14.02 -19.15 -8.85
CA PRO A 55 13.34 -17.94 -9.29
C PRO A 55 12.59 -17.28 -8.12
N SER A 56 12.70 -15.96 -8.03
CA SER A 56 11.84 -15.16 -7.14
C SER A 56 10.40 -15.18 -7.61
N TRP A 57 9.46 -15.15 -6.66
CA TRP A 57 8.02 -15.00 -6.92
C TRP A 57 7.61 -13.55 -7.21
N ARG A 58 8.47 -12.57 -6.89
CA ARG A 58 8.13 -11.13 -7.00
C ARG A 58 7.88 -10.66 -8.44
N PRO A 59 8.61 -11.10 -9.48
CA PRO A 59 8.29 -10.75 -10.86
C PRO A 59 6.86 -11.15 -11.28
N GLU A 60 6.37 -12.32 -10.84
CA GLU A 60 5.00 -12.76 -11.10
C GLU A 60 3.98 -11.85 -10.38
N ALA A 61 4.25 -11.49 -9.12
CA ALA A 61 3.42 -10.56 -8.37
C ALA A 61 3.35 -9.17 -9.04
N VAL A 62 4.49 -8.64 -9.49
CA VAL A 62 4.57 -7.36 -10.23
C VAL A 62 3.79 -7.45 -11.55
N ALA A 63 3.89 -8.56 -12.28
CA ALA A 63 3.13 -8.76 -13.51
C ALA A 63 1.62 -8.77 -13.24
N ALA A 64 1.17 -9.44 -12.17
CA ALA A 64 -0.23 -9.45 -11.76
C ALA A 64 -0.73 -8.05 -11.36
N LEU A 65 0.08 -7.28 -10.61
CA LEU A 65 -0.23 -5.89 -10.26
C LEU A 65 -0.33 -5.00 -11.51
N ARG A 66 0.61 -5.12 -12.45
CA ARG A 66 0.61 -4.40 -13.75
C ARG A 66 -0.62 -4.71 -14.59
N ALA A 67 -1.01 -5.97 -14.68
CA ALA A 67 -2.15 -6.39 -15.48
C ALA A 67 -3.49 -5.87 -14.91
N THR A 68 -3.54 -5.58 -13.61
CA THR A 68 -4.79 -5.33 -12.89
C THR A 68 -4.92 -3.88 -12.39
N TRP A 69 -3.84 -3.11 -12.31
CA TRP A 69 -3.91 -1.72 -11.85
C TRP A 69 -4.72 -0.86 -12.83
N GLN A 70 -5.81 -0.27 -12.31
CA GLN A 70 -6.71 0.62 -13.07
C GLN A 70 -6.84 2.01 -12.41
N GLY A 71 -6.08 2.29 -11.35
CA GLY A 71 -6.14 3.58 -10.67
C GLY A 71 -5.50 4.70 -11.48
N ALA A 72 -5.87 5.95 -11.14
CA ALA A 72 -5.28 7.12 -11.79
C ALA A 72 -3.88 7.38 -11.21
N GLY A 73 -2.86 7.36 -12.07
CA GLY A 73 -1.46 7.64 -11.71
C GLY A 73 -0.62 6.43 -11.35
N THR A 74 0.52 6.67 -10.71
CA THR A 74 1.55 5.66 -10.45
C THR A 74 1.19 4.79 -9.25
N LEU A 75 1.24 3.47 -9.42
CA LEU A 75 1.39 2.49 -8.35
C LEU A 75 2.89 2.24 -8.13
N ALA A 76 3.44 2.69 -7.00
CA ALA A 76 4.79 2.33 -6.59
C ALA A 76 4.79 0.90 -6.01
N VAL A 77 5.72 0.05 -6.44
CA VAL A 77 5.85 -1.32 -5.95
C VAL A 77 7.28 -1.51 -5.42
N PHE A 78 7.40 -1.65 -4.11
CA PHE A 78 8.68 -1.77 -3.43
C PHE A 78 9.12 -3.24 -3.33
N LEU A 79 10.32 -3.53 -3.83
CA LEU A 79 10.94 -4.85 -3.83
C LEU A 79 12.25 -4.80 -3.03
N PRO A 80 12.44 -5.66 -2.01
CA PRO A 80 13.69 -5.74 -1.26
C PRO A 80 14.85 -6.38 -2.05
N GLU A 81 14.62 -6.82 -3.28
CA GLU A 81 15.64 -7.39 -4.16
C GLU A 81 16.27 -6.26 -4.98
N PRO A 82 17.59 -6.29 -5.27
CA PRO A 82 18.21 -5.31 -6.13
C PRO A 82 17.65 -5.42 -7.56
N ALA A 83 17.80 -4.34 -8.33
CA ALA A 83 17.50 -4.37 -9.76
C ALA A 83 18.36 -5.43 -10.47
N PRO A 84 17.95 -5.95 -11.65
CA PRO A 84 18.73 -6.93 -12.39
C PRO A 84 20.19 -6.48 -12.60
N GLY A 85 21.14 -7.29 -12.12
CA GLY A 85 22.57 -6.99 -12.18
C GLY A 85 23.10 -6.12 -11.02
N GLY A 86 22.24 -5.68 -10.11
CA GLY A 86 22.62 -5.00 -8.88
C GLY A 86 23.05 -5.97 -7.77
N SER A 87 23.58 -5.41 -6.69
CA SER A 87 23.99 -6.12 -5.47
C SER A 87 23.18 -5.64 -4.29
N TYR A 88 22.99 -6.51 -3.30
CA TYR A 88 22.44 -6.09 -2.02
C TYR A 88 23.37 -5.09 -1.31
N PRO A 89 22.81 -4.08 -0.62
CA PRO A 89 23.60 -3.19 0.23
C PRO A 89 24.10 -3.92 1.48
N ALA A 90 24.79 -3.18 2.35
CA ALA A 90 25.11 -3.69 3.68
C ALA A 90 23.82 -4.05 4.43
N TYR A 91 23.88 -5.08 5.28
CA TYR A 91 22.68 -5.64 5.92
C TYR A 91 21.90 -4.62 6.77
N ALA A 92 22.59 -3.67 7.40
CA ALA A 92 21.93 -2.59 8.15
C ALA A 92 21.11 -1.69 7.22
N ASP A 93 21.71 -1.27 6.10
CA ASP A 93 21.06 -0.42 5.09
C ASP A 93 19.87 -1.14 4.44
N GLN A 94 19.99 -2.46 4.19
CA GLN A 94 18.87 -3.30 3.74
C GLN A 94 17.69 -3.23 4.72
N ILE A 95 17.95 -3.40 6.03
CA ILE A 95 16.90 -3.34 7.05
C ILE A 95 16.24 -1.96 7.06
N GLU A 96 17.05 -0.89 7.07
CA GLU A 96 16.55 0.48 7.08
C GLU A 96 15.67 0.79 5.86
N TRP A 97 16.12 0.38 4.67
CA TRP A 97 15.34 0.54 3.44
C TRP A 97 14.03 -0.23 3.49
N GLU A 98 14.05 -1.49 3.94
CA GLU A 98 12.85 -2.32 4.03
C GLU A 98 11.83 -1.76 5.02
N GLU A 99 12.28 -1.28 6.17
CA GLU A 99 11.42 -0.65 7.17
C GLU A 99 10.80 0.66 6.65
N ASP A 100 11.59 1.51 5.98
CA ASP A 100 11.09 2.74 5.37
C ASP A 100 10.06 2.46 4.25
N ALA A 101 10.36 1.49 3.38
CA ALA A 101 9.49 1.11 2.29
C ALA A 101 8.15 0.52 2.79
N MET A 102 8.18 -0.36 3.81
CA MET A 102 6.97 -0.87 4.45
C MET A 102 6.16 0.25 5.13
N ARG A 103 6.84 1.17 5.82
CA ARG A 103 6.20 2.30 6.52
C ARG A 103 5.40 3.18 5.57
N ARG A 104 5.97 3.52 4.40
CA ARG A 104 5.35 4.37 3.37
C ARG A 104 4.32 3.64 2.50
N SER A 105 4.28 2.32 2.54
CA SER A 105 3.36 1.54 1.72
C SER A 105 1.93 1.59 2.25
N ASP A 106 0.98 1.65 1.33
CA ASP A 106 -0.45 1.62 1.62
C ASP A 106 -0.92 0.21 1.92
N VAL A 107 -0.29 -0.77 1.27
CA VAL A 107 -0.50 -2.20 1.50
C VAL A 107 0.84 -2.91 1.58
N ILE A 108 0.93 -3.86 2.50
CA ILE A 108 2.03 -4.80 2.61
C ILE A 108 1.49 -6.16 2.18
N LEU A 109 1.82 -6.56 0.96
CA LEU A 109 1.44 -7.86 0.41
C LEU A 109 2.48 -8.87 0.87
N PHE A 110 2.09 -9.73 1.81
CA PHE A 110 2.86 -10.89 2.21
C PHE A 110 2.59 -12.03 1.24
N TRP A 111 3.58 -12.50 0.49
CA TRP A 111 3.51 -13.80 -0.17
C TRP A 111 4.50 -14.75 0.48
N ILE A 112 4.00 -15.81 1.11
CA ILE A 112 4.82 -16.75 1.90
C ILE A 112 4.61 -18.17 1.36
N PRO A 113 5.34 -18.56 0.30
CA PRO A 113 5.38 -19.93 -0.22
C PRO A 113 6.41 -20.74 0.58
N ARG A 114 6.17 -20.88 1.88
CA ARG A 114 7.15 -21.42 2.81
C ARG A 114 7.48 -22.87 2.49
N ASN A 115 8.77 -23.11 2.27
CA ASN A 115 9.38 -24.43 2.27
C ASN A 115 10.52 -24.40 3.29
N MET A 116 10.52 -25.29 4.28
CA MET A 116 11.47 -25.18 5.40
C MET A 116 12.91 -25.51 5.02
N GLU A 117 13.14 -26.20 3.92
CA GLU A 117 14.48 -26.51 3.42
C GLU A 117 15.05 -25.37 2.56
N ARG A 118 14.24 -24.80 1.67
CA ARG A 118 14.71 -23.89 0.61
C ARG A 118 14.35 -22.43 0.86
N LEU A 119 13.18 -22.18 1.43
CA LEU A 119 12.58 -20.86 1.49
C LEU A 119 11.81 -20.64 2.83
N PRO A 120 12.51 -20.69 3.99
CA PRO A 120 11.86 -20.77 5.29
C PRO A 120 11.15 -19.49 5.72
N GLY A 121 11.54 -18.31 5.19
CA GLY A 121 10.86 -17.04 5.48
C GLY A 121 10.80 -16.67 6.96
N LEU A 122 11.92 -16.83 7.67
CA LEU A 122 12.01 -16.55 9.11
C LEU A 122 11.79 -15.06 9.41
N VAL A 123 12.47 -14.17 8.67
CA VAL A 123 12.30 -12.71 8.82
C VAL A 123 10.87 -12.27 8.47
N SER A 124 10.22 -12.96 7.53
CA SER A 124 8.82 -12.69 7.19
C SER A 124 7.87 -12.89 8.37
N ASN A 125 8.20 -13.74 9.36
CA ASN A 125 7.40 -13.88 10.57
C ASN A 125 7.48 -12.63 11.47
N ILE A 126 8.66 -12.03 11.60
CA ILE A 126 8.85 -10.81 12.38
C ILE A 126 8.10 -9.65 11.72
N LYS A 127 8.24 -9.51 10.39
CA LYS A 127 7.48 -8.53 9.63
C LYS A 127 5.97 -8.76 9.73
N TRP A 128 5.51 -10.02 9.66
CA TRP A 128 4.09 -10.34 9.87
C TRP A 128 3.62 -9.88 11.25
N GLY A 129 4.36 -10.19 12.30
CA GLY A 129 4.04 -9.74 13.67
C GLY A 129 3.96 -8.22 13.80
N ALA A 130 4.85 -7.48 13.13
CA ALA A 130 4.85 -6.02 13.15
C ALA A 130 3.66 -5.40 12.37
N TRP A 131 3.21 -6.05 11.29
CA TRP A 131 2.33 -5.41 10.30
C TRP A 131 0.93 -6.02 10.16
N CYS A 132 0.66 -7.22 10.65
CA CYS A 132 -0.64 -7.89 10.47
C CYS A 132 -1.82 -7.09 11.04
N ALA A 133 -1.62 -6.37 12.14
CA ALA A 133 -2.64 -5.52 12.77
C ALA A 133 -2.70 -4.08 12.22
N SER A 134 -1.85 -3.73 11.24
CA SER A 134 -1.73 -2.35 10.75
C SER A 134 -2.90 -1.86 9.88
N GLY A 135 -3.87 -2.75 9.58
CA GLY A 135 -4.93 -2.50 8.60
C GLY A 135 -4.47 -2.46 7.14
N ARG A 136 -3.18 -2.73 6.89
CA ARG A 136 -2.55 -2.66 5.55
C ARG A 136 -2.04 -4.00 5.05
N ALA A 137 -2.11 -5.05 5.86
CA ALA A 137 -1.60 -6.36 5.48
C ALA A 137 -2.56 -7.07 4.51
N VAL A 138 -1.99 -7.82 3.57
CA VAL A 138 -2.64 -8.88 2.80
C VAL A 138 -1.75 -10.11 2.93
N LEU A 139 -2.34 -11.27 3.22
CA LEU A 139 -1.60 -12.54 3.29
C LEU A 139 -1.91 -13.40 2.07
N GLY A 140 -0.87 -13.80 1.36
CA GLY A 140 -0.90 -14.78 0.31
C GLY A 140 0.00 -15.95 0.68
N THR A 141 -0.51 -17.17 0.54
CA THR A 141 0.27 -18.38 0.80
C THR A 141 -0.34 -19.59 0.08
N PRO A 142 0.44 -20.33 -0.71
CA PRO A 142 -0.07 -21.48 -1.43
C PRO A 142 -0.47 -22.60 -0.44
N PRO A 143 -1.43 -23.47 -0.78
CA PRO A 143 -1.97 -24.48 0.14
C PRO A 143 -0.93 -25.41 0.76
N GLU A 144 0.14 -25.71 0.03
CA GLU A 144 1.24 -26.58 0.41
C GLU A 144 2.30 -25.92 1.30
N ALA A 145 2.20 -24.61 1.54
CA ALA A 145 3.18 -23.88 2.34
C ALA A 145 3.22 -24.41 3.79
N GLU A 146 4.43 -24.69 4.25
CA GLU A 146 4.64 -25.30 5.56
C GLU A 146 4.43 -24.30 6.70
N ARG A 147 4.01 -24.79 7.88
CA ARG A 147 3.97 -24.03 9.15
C ARG A 147 3.24 -22.68 9.06
N MET A 148 2.15 -22.61 8.29
CA MET A 148 1.36 -21.38 8.11
C MET A 148 0.25 -21.18 9.14
N ALA A 149 -0.07 -22.20 9.95
CA ALA A 149 -1.23 -22.18 10.86
C ALA A 149 -1.26 -20.96 11.79
N TYR A 150 -0.11 -20.55 12.35
CA TYR A 150 -0.06 -19.41 13.27
C TYR A 150 -0.27 -18.06 12.57
N LEU A 151 0.24 -17.91 11.35
CA LEU A 151 0.04 -16.69 10.54
C LEU A 151 -1.43 -16.58 10.11
N LEU A 152 -2.02 -17.71 9.69
CA LEU A 152 -3.43 -17.79 9.31
C LEU A 152 -4.36 -17.50 10.49
N HIS A 153 -4.04 -17.96 11.69
CA HIS A 153 -4.81 -17.65 12.90
C HIS A 153 -4.93 -16.14 13.14
N PHE A 154 -3.82 -15.40 13.08
CA PHE A 154 -3.86 -13.94 13.22
C PHE A 154 -4.53 -13.25 12.03
N ALA A 155 -4.36 -13.77 10.81
CA ALA A 155 -5.04 -13.22 9.65
C ALA A 155 -6.58 -13.31 9.82
N GLU A 156 -7.08 -14.46 10.28
CA GLU A 156 -8.50 -14.65 10.60
C GLU A 156 -8.96 -13.72 11.72
N ALA A 157 -8.23 -13.71 12.86
CA ALA A 157 -8.60 -12.90 14.02
C ALA A 157 -8.65 -11.38 13.73
N LEU A 158 -7.82 -10.91 12.80
CA LEU A 158 -7.72 -9.49 12.42
C LEU A 158 -8.48 -9.15 11.14
N GLY A 159 -9.12 -10.14 10.50
CA GLY A 159 -9.79 -9.95 9.21
C GLY A 159 -8.85 -9.57 8.05
N VAL A 160 -7.58 -9.97 8.10
CA VAL A 160 -6.62 -9.77 7.02
C VAL A 160 -7.02 -10.66 5.83
N PRO A 161 -7.13 -10.12 4.60
CA PRO A 161 -7.42 -10.93 3.42
C PRO A 161 -6.38 -12.03 3.24
N VAL A 162 -6.85 -13.27 3.02
CA VAL A 162 -6.00 -14.44 2.76
C VAL A 162 -6.26 -14.98 1.35
N GLU A 163 -5.21 -15.12 0.56
CA GLU A 163 -5.27 -15.61 -0.81
C GLU A 163 -4.33 -16.81 -1.01
N ARG A 164 -4.73 -17.75 -1.87
CA ARG A 164 -3.96 -18.99 -2.13
C ARG A 164 -3.16 -18.97 -3.43
N LEU A 165 -3.33 -17.92 -4.23
CA LEU A 165 -2.65 -17.70 -5.50
C LEU A 165 -2.05 -16.30 -5.51
N ILE A 166 -0.89 -16.12 -6.14
CA ILE A 166 -0.21 -14.82 -6.17
C ILE A 166 -1.03 -13.75 -6.89
N ALA A 167 -1.71 -14.12 -7.97
CA ALA A 167 -2.65 -13.23 -8.66
C ALA A 167 -3.83 -12.81 -7.77
N GLY A 168 -4.33 -13.74 -6.92
CA GLY A 168 -5.34 -13.44 -5.91
C GLY A 168 -4.83 -12.43 -4.87
N ALA A 169 -3.61 -12.65 -4.34
CA ALA A 169 -2.96 -11.76 -3.38
C ALA A 169 -2.72 -10.35 -3.97
N ALA A 170 -2.26 -10.27 -5.23
CA ALA A 170 -2.13 -9.02 -5.94
C ALA A 170 -3.49 -8.32 -6.11
N GLY A 171 -4.53 -9.06 -6.49
CA GLY A 171 -5.90 -8.55 -6.57
C GLY A 171 -6.42 -8.04 -5.23
N ALA A 172 -6.17 -8.74 -4.12
CA ALA A 172 -6.53 -8.31 -2.78
C ALA A 172 -5.81 -7.02 -2.37
N ALA A 173 -4.51 -6.90 -2.68
CA ALA A 173 -3.76 -5.68 -2.46
C ALA A 173 -4.33 -4.50 -3.26
N LEU A 174 -4.69 -4.72 -4.53
CA LEU A 174 -5.30 -3.70 -5.38
C LEU A 174 -6.70 -3.26 -4.90
N ARG A 175 -7.51 -4.21 -4.41
CA ARG A 175 -8.80 -3.89 -3.77
C ARG A 175 -8.61 -3.03 -2.52
N ALA A 176 -7.58 -3.30 -1.72
CA ALA A 176 -7.28 -2.54 -0.51
C ALA A 176 -6.79 -1.11 -0.80
N VAL A 177 -5.94 -0.91 -1.82
CA VAL A 177 -5.56 0.46 -2.23
C VAL A 177 -6.69 1.20 -2.96
N GLY A 178 -7.59 0.47 -3.63
CA GLY A 178 -8.68 1.04 -4.42
C GLY A 178 -8.15 1.91 -5.59
N PRO A 179 -8.78 3.05 -5.94
CA PRO A 179 -8.34 3.89 -7.06
C PRO A 179 -7.01 4.64 -6.80
N GLY A 180 -6.39 4.47 -5.63
CA GLY A 180 -5.28 5.30 -5.15
C GLY A 180 -5.73 6.69 -4.71
N SER A 181 -4.76 7.55 -4.39
CA SER A 181 -4.90 8.99 -4.21
C SER A 181 -3.54 9.63 -4.46
N PRO A 182 -3.40 10.52 -5.46
CA PRO A 182 -2.13 11.21 -5.74
C PRO A 182 -1.59 11.91 -4.49
N ARG A 183 -0.32 11.64 -4.20
CA ARG A 183 0.44 12.20 -3.07
C ARG A 183 1.85 12.53 -3.53
N THR A 184 2.40 13.63 -3.01
CA THR A 184 3.75 14.12 -3.31
C THR A 184 4.51 14.47 -2.04
N GLY A 185 5.84 14.57 -2.13
CA GLY A 185 6.69 14.89 -0.98
C GLY A 185 6.40 14.02 0.26
N GLY A 186 6.21 14.66 1.41
CA GLY A 186 5.92 13.99 2.69
C GLY A 186 4.54 13.36 2.80
N GLU A 187 3.59 13.72 1.94
CA GLU A 187 2.24 13.09 1.90
C GLU A 187 2.33 11.60 1.60
N ARG A 188 3.35 11.20 0.86
CA ARG A 188 3.64 9.83 0.48
C ARG A 188 3.94 8.93 1.68
N SER A 189 4.30 9.52 2.82
CA SER A 189 4.51 8.81 4.08
C SER A 189 3.21 8.58 4.87
N VAL A 190 2.07 9.14 4.43
CA VAL A 190 0.76 8.91 5.05
C VAL A 190 0.02 7.83 4.27
N PRO A 191 -0.18 6.62 4.82
CA PRO A 191 -0.86 5.54 4.11
C PRO A 191 -2.32 5.88 3.81
N LEU A 192 -2.86 5.34 2.71
CA LEU A 192 -4.22 5.64 2.21
C LEU A 192 -5.34 5.55 3.26
N PRO A 193 -5.37 4.54 4.17
CA PRO A 193 -6.41 4.50 5.21
C PRO A 193 -6.42 5.73 6.13
N VAL A 194 -5.26 6.29 6.44
CA VAL A 194 -5.15 7.51 7.25
C VAL A 194 -5.36 8.75 6.37
N TRP A 195 -4.73 8.79 5.20
CA TRP A 195 -4.81 9.90 4.25
C TRP A 195 -6.25 10.23 3.87
N ARG A 196 -7.10 9.22 3.67
CA ARG A 196 -8.51 9.37 3.29
C ARG A 196 -9.43 9.69 4.47
N SER A 197 -8.96 9.56 5.71
CA SER A 197 -9.80 9.79 6.88
C SER A 197 -10.16 11.28 7.02
N GLU A 198 -11.42 11.56 7.35
CA GLU A 198 -11.90 12.93 7.55
C GLU A 198 -11.06 13.71 8.58
N PRO A 199 -10.70 13.15 9.76
CA PRO A 199 -9.90 13.88 10.74
C PRO A 199 -8.52 14.28 10.19
N PHE A 200 -7.85 13.40 9.44
CA PHE A 200 -6.57 13.72 8.83
C PHE A 200 -6.72 14.76 7.71
N ARG A 201 -7.73 14.63 6.84
CA ARG A 201 -8.00 15.58 5.75
C ARG A 201 -8.29 16.99 6.28
N GLY A 202 -9.06 17.10 7.36
CA GLY A 202 -9.35 18.38 8.02
C GLY A 202 -8.08 19.02 8.59
N TRP A 203 -7.31 18.27 9.38
CA TRP A 203 -6.03 18.74 9.93
C TRP A 203 -5.06 19.16 8.82
N TYR A 204 -4.89 18.33 7.79
CA TYR A 204 -3.98 18.60 6.69
C TYR A 204 -4.39 19.84 5.90
N ALA A 205 -5.68 20.04 5.62
CA ALA A 205 -6.17 21.24 4.95
C ALA A 205 -5.91 22.52 5.77
N GLU A 206 -6.06 22.46 7.10
CA GLU A 206 -5.74 23.58 7.99
C GLU A 206 -4.24 23.91 7.97
N ARG A 207 -3.37 22.90 8.02
CA ARG A 207 -1.90 23.09 7.92
C ARG A 207 -1.50 23.69 6.58
N MET A 208 -1.98 23.14 5.46
CA MET A 208 -1.69 23.69 4.13
C MET A 208 -2.22 25.13 3.97
N GLY A 209 -3.38 25.44 4.58
CA GLY A 209 -3.93 26.79 4.62
C GLY A 209 -3.08 27.79 5.43
N ALA A 210 -2.34 27.30 6.43
CA ALA A 210 -1.36 28.08 7.18
C ALA A 210 0.00 28.22 6.45
N GLY A 211 0.16 27.60 5.28
CA GLY A 211 1.40 27.60 4.52
C GLY A 211 2.40 26.51 4.95
N ASP A 212 2.02 25.64 5.89
CA ASP A 212 2.87 24.55 6.35
C ASP A 212 3.03 23.48 5.28
N ARG A 213 4.14 22.74 5.35
CA ARG A 213 4.42 21.61 4.46
C ARG A 213 4.67 20.34 5.26
N LEU A 214 3.92 19.28 4.94
CA LEU A 214 4.16 17.95 5.48
C LEU A 214 5.46 17.37 4.91
N LEU A 215 6.40 17.00 5.78
CA LEU A 215 7.69 16.42 5.41
C LEU A 215 7.71 14.90 5.55
N ASP A 216 7.07 14.37 6.60
CA ASP A 216 7.02 12.94 6.86
C ASP A 216 5.87 12.58 7.82
N ALA A 217 5.49 11.31 7.85
CA ALA A 217 4.49 10.78 8.77
C ALA A 217 4.76 9.32 9.14
N ARG A 218 4.51 8.93 10.39
CA ARG A 218 4.63 7.55 10.87
C ARG A 218 3.38 7.16 11.65
N VAL A 219 2.71 6.10 11.18
CA VAL A 219 1.60 5.49 11.90
C VAL A 219 2.18 4.68 13.06
N GLU A 220 1.90 5.11 14.29
CA GLU A 220 2.33 4.44 15.52
C GLU A 220 1.34 3.38 15.97
N TRP A 221 0.06 3.59 15.66
CA TRP A 221 -1.03 2.68 15.98
C TRP A 221 -2.17 2.85 14.99
N TYR A 222 -2.88 1.75 14.72
CA TYR A 222 -4.04 1.71 13.85
C TYR A 222 -5.02 0.65 14.36
N ALA A 223 -6.31 0.97 14.31
CA ALA A 223 -7.39 0.02 14.50
C ALA A 223 -8.53 0.35 13.53
N ARG A 224 -9.13 -0.69 12.95
CA ARG A 224 -10.31 -0.53 12.11
C ARG A 224 -11.55 -0.44 13.00
N GLU A 225 -12.38 0.57 12.80
CA GLU A 225 -13.58 0.84 13.61
C GLU A 225 -14.81 0.99 12.70
N GLY A 226 -15.57 -0.10 12.53
CA GLY A 226 -16.71 -0.11 11.61
C GLY A 226 -16.31 0.31 10.19
N ASP A 227 -16.94 1.36 9.67
CA ASP A 227 -16.62 1.95 8.36
C ASP A 227 -15.41 2.91 8.40
N GLY A 228 -14.92 3.25 9.59
CA GLY A 228 -13.79 4.15 9.82
C GLY A 228 -12.53 3.47 10.36
N ALA A 229 -11.65 4.29 10.92
CA ALA A 229 -10.44 3.83 11.58
C ALA A 229 -10.01 4.81 12.67
N ALA A 230 -9.49 4.25 13.76
CA ALA A 230 -8.75 4.98 14.77
C ALA A 230 -7.24 4.79 14.52
N TRP A 231 -6.46 5.84 14.80
CA TRP A 231 -5.03 5.85 14.53
C TRP A 231 -4.30 6.88 15.39
N LEU A 232 -3.03 6.59 15.66
CA LEU A 232 -2.05 7.52 16.20
C LEU A 232 -0.98 7.74 15.14
N LEU A 233 -0.75 9.00 14.77
CA LEU A 233 0.16 9.40 13.73
C LEU A 233 1.17 10.42 14.26
N THR A 234 2.46 10.14 14.15
CA THR A 234 3.51 11.16 14.32
C THR A 234 3.76 11.81 12.97
N VAL A 235 3.69 13.14 12.89
CA VAL A 235 3.95 13.91 11.66
C VAL A 235 5.07 14.91 11.87
N THR A 236 5.86 15.12 10.82
CA THR A 236 6.93 16.11 10.78
C THR A 236 6.55 17.17 9.77
N VAL A 237 6.54 18.44 10.19
CA VAL A 237 6.02 19.57 9.41
C VAL A 237 7.07 20.67 9.34
N ALA A 238 7.27 21.26 8.16
CA ALA A 238 7.98 22.52 8.00
C ALA A 238 6.94 23.66 8.04
N PRO A 239 6.99 24.54 9.07
CA PRO A 239 6.05 25.65 9.15
C PRO A 239 6.20 26.66 8.01
N GLY A 240 5.09 27.24 7.58
CA GLY A 240 5.06 28.22 6.48
C GLY A 240 5.77 29.54 6.80
N ASP A 241 5.92 29.86 8.08
CA ASP A 241 6.59 31.05 8.59
C ASP A 241 8.13 30.94 8.61
N GLY A 242 8.68 29.80 8.17
CA GLY A 242 10.12 29.54 8.14
C GLY A 242 10.73 29.19 9.49
N SER A 243 9.90 28.95 10.52
CA SER A 243 10.37 28.44 11.80
C SER A 243 10.89 27.01 11.69
N ALA A 244 11.54 26.53 12.75
CA ALA A 244 12.14 25.20 12.78
C ALA A 244 11.08 24.11 12.58
N THR A 245 11.49 23.00 11.95
CA THR A 245 10.65 21.81 11.77
C THR A 245 9.98 21.38 13.08
N ALA A 246 8.67 21.19 13.04
CA ALA A 246 7.86 20.76 14.16
C ALA A 246 7.47 19.28 14.03
N VAL A 247 7.37 18.59 15.16
CA VAL A 247 6.87 17.21 15.24
C VAL A 247 5.59 17.21 16.06
N HIS A 248 4.51 16.68 15.48
CA HIS A 248 3.21 16.57 16.14
C HIS A 248 2.78 15.11 16.26
N ARG A 249 2.03 14.79 17.32
CA ARG A 249 1.32 13.53 17.45
C ARG A 249 -0.17 13.79 17.34
N LEU A 250 -0.80 13.15 16.37
CA LEU A 250 -2.20 13.28 16.03
C LEU A 250 -2.90 11.98 16.42
N LEU A 251 -3.96 12.08 17.20
CA LEU A 251 -4.81 10.95 17.57
C LEU A 251 -6.19 11.17 16.98
N SER A 252 -6.66 10.16 16.24
CA SER A 252 -8.05 10.03 15.86
C SER A 252 -8.57 8.74 16.49
N ALA A 253 -9.51 8.85 17.42
CA ALA A 253 -10.20 7.70 17.99
C ALA A 253 -11.65 8.11 18.28
N GLN A 254 -12.62 7.25 17.98
CA GLN A 254 -13.99 7.54 18.39
C GLN A 254 -14.11 7.36 19.90
N GLY A 255 -14.45 8.44 20.60
CA GLY A 255 -14.66 8.39 22.04
C GLY A 255 -15.93 7.61 22.38
N GLN A 256 -15.78 6.47 23.04
CA GLN A 256 -16.73 6.03 24.05
C GLN A 256 -15.99 5.68 25.34
N GLY A 257 -16.08 6.61 26.30
CA GLY A 257 -15.98 6.32 27.73
C GLY A 257 -14.58 6.03 28.27
N LEU A 258 -14.31 6.60 29.44
CA LEU A 258 -13.26 6.18 30.35
C LEU A 258 -13.17 4.63 30.39
N LEU A 259 -11.97 4.08 30.20
CA LEU A 259 -11.57 2.93 31.01
C LEU A 259 -11.43 3.46 32.45
N MET A 260 -12.47 3.27 33.25
CA MET A 260 -12.34 3.25 34.72
C MET A 260 -11.66 1.96 35.14
#